data_AF-A0A9Q3FED4-F1
#
_entry.id   AF-A0A9Q3FED4-F1
#
_cell.length_a   1.000
_cell.length_b   1.000
_cell.length_c   1.000
_cell.angle_alpha   90.00
_cell.angle_beta   90.00
_cell.angle_gamma   90.00
#
_symmetry.space_group_name_H-M   'P 1'
#
loop_
_entity.id
_entity.type
_entity.pdbx_description
1 polymer ?
#
loop_
_entity_poly.entity_id
_entity_poly.type
_entity_poly.pdbx_seq_one_letter_code
_entity_poly.pdbx_strand_id
1 'polypeptide(L)'
;MDLQEILLTFGFKEIPKPKIHYAFPLGFMEIFIGKEEYPIRELVDTGEELNILPEKIASKSPLTTIKLNMNLRGIGGHTTSLVALSEFTPIILASGEETQINFFIAKGSVHTVLGRPFLEENNIRLELSHKQGEIMSYQEPYGR
;
A
#
# COMPACT_ATOMS: atom_id res chain seq x y z
N MET A 1 34.74 3.30 -8.53
CA MET A 1 34.31 2.21 -9.41
C MET A 1 32.80 2.23 -9.40
N ASP A 2 32.19 2.52 -10.54
CA ASP A 2 30.73 2.62 -10.67
C ASP A 2 30.09 1.22 -10.56
N LEU A 3 28.81 1.15 -10.16
CA LEU A 3 28.06 -0.10 -10.03
C LEU A 3 28.04 -0.87 -11.37
N GLN A 4 28.03 -0.13 -12.49
CA GLN A 4 28.14 -0.68 -13.83
C GLN A 4 29.48 -1.39 -14.07
N GLU A 5 30.59 -0.77 -13.63
CA GLU A 5 31.94 -1.35 -13.76
C GLU A 5 32.09 -2.62 -12.93
N ILE A 6 31.51 -2.64 -11.71
CA ILE A 6 31.50 -3.82 -10.84
C ILE A 6 30.75 -4.98 -11.53
N LEU A 7 29.54 -4.74 -12.02
CA LEU A 7 28.69 -5.78 -12.60
C LEU A 7 29.24 -6.37 -13.90
N LEU A 8 29.86 -5.54 -14.74
CA LEU A 8 30.56 -6.00 -15.96
C LEU A 8 31.79 -6.85 -15.61
N THR A 9 32.51 -6.51 -14.54
CA THR A 9 33.66 -7.29 -14.05
C THR A 9 33.25 -8.70 -13.61
N PHE A 10 32.02 -8.88 -13.10
CA PHE A 10 31.46 -10.18 -12.72
C PHE A 10 30.74 -10.92 -13.87
N GLY A 11 30.80 -10.43 -15.10
CA GLY A 11 30.30 -11.15 -16.27
C GLY A 11 28.79 -11.02 -16.55
N PHE A 12 28.11 -10.07 -15.90
CA PHE A 12 26.73 -9.75 -16.26
C PHE A 12 26.70 -9.03 -17.62
N LYS A 13 26.11 -9.67 -18.64
CA LYS A 13 26.01 -9.11 -20.02
C LYS A 13 25.00 -7.97 -20.14
N GLU A 14 24.02 -7.93 -19.25
CA GLU A 14 23.08 -6.83 -19.08
C GLU A 14 22.82 -6.64 -17.59
N ILE A 15 22.68 -5.39 -17.16
CA ILE A 15 22.21 -5.10 -15.80
C ILE A 15 20.74 -5.50 -15.77
N PRO A 16 20.31 -6.44 -14.90
CA PRO A 16 18.91 -6.83 -14.81
C PRO A 16 18.09 -5.58 -14.47
N LYS A 17 17.32 -5.09 -15.45
CA LYS A 17 16.39 -4.00 -15.22
C LYS A 17 15.33 -4.52 -14.25
N PRO A 18 15.04 -3.81 -13.15
CA PRO A 18 13.93 -4.18 -12.29
C PRO A 18 12.67 -4.27 -13.15
N LYS A 19 12.03 -5.43 -13.10
CA LYS A 19 10.82 -5.69 -13.87
C LYS A 19 9.69 -4.95 -13.15
N ILE A 20 9.05 -4.01 -13.84
CA ILE A 20 7.88 -3.28 -13.32
C ILE A 20 6.66 -4.12 -13.67
N HIS A 21 5.97 -4.65 -12.67
CA HIS A 21 4.87 -5.60 -12.89
C HIS A 21 3.48 -4.94 -12.90
N TYR A 22 3.35 -3.70 -12.43
CA TYR A 22 2.10 -2.95 -12.48
C TYR A 22 2.34 -1.45 -12.37
N ALA A 23 1.50 -0.69 -13.07
CA ALA A 23 1.53 0.76 -13.17
C ALA A 23 0.07 1.24 -13.15
N PHE A 24 -0.34 2.01 -12.15
CA PHE A 24 -1.68 2.59 -12.07
C PHE A 24 -1.61 4.12 -12.02
N PRO A 25 -2.55 4.82 -12.68
CA PRO A 25 -2.69 6.26 -12.51
C PRO A 25 -3.01 6.55 -11.05
N LEU A 26 -2.31 7.52 -10.48
CA LEU A 26 -2.41 7.84 -9.07
C LEU A 26 -3.86 8.06 -8.63
N GLY A 27 -4.22 7.47 -7.49
CA GLY A 27 -5.48 7.76 -6.81
C GLY A 27 -6.27 6.54 -6.35
N PHE A 28 -6.21 5.39 -7.03
CA PHE A 28 -6.92 4.20 -6.52
C PHE A 28 -6.28 2.86 -6.90
N MET A 29 -6.22 1.92 -5.96
CA MET A 29 -5.80 0.52 -6.16
C MET A 29 -6.90 -0.44 -5.68
N GLU A 30 -7.09 -1.57 -6.36
CA GLU A 30 -7.99 -2.62 -5.88
C GLU A 30 -7.23 -3.60 -4.99
N ILE A 31 -7.77 -3.89 -3.80
CA ILE A 31 -7.27 -4.92 -2.89
C ILE A 31 -8.40 -5.80 -2.39
N PHE A 32 -8.08 -7.03 -2.02
CA PHE A 32 -8.97 -7.91 -1.28
C PHE A 32 -8.46 -8.01 0.15
N ILE A 33 -9.34 -7.82 1.14
CA ILE A 33 -9.01 -8.00 2.55
C ILE A 33 -9.54 -9.35 3.02
N GLY A 34 -8.66 -10.19 3.58
CA GLY A 34 -9.05 -11.49 4.10
C GLY A 34 -9.66 -12.40 3.03
N LYS A 35 -10.94 -12.79 3.22
CA LYS A 35 -11.70 -13.66 2.30
C LYS A 35 -12.90 -12.95 1.68
N GLU A 36 -12.85 -11.63 1.55
CA GLU A 36 -13.94 -10.90 0.91
C GLU A 36 -14.11 -11.31 -0.56
N GLU A 37 -15.37 -11.42 -1.00
CA GLU A 37 -15.72 -11.86 -2.36
C GLU A 37 -15.46 -10.79 -3.43
N TYR A 38 -15.37 -9.52 -3.03
CA TYR A 38 -15.20 -8.38 -3.93
C TYR A 38 -14.01 -7.52 -3.51
N PRO A 39 -13.25 -6.98 -4.46
CA PRO A 39 -12.17 -6.07 -4.14
C PRO A 39 -12.75 -4.75 -3.61
N ILE A 40 -12.06 -4.18 -2.63
CA ILE A 40 -12.25 -2.80 -2.22
C ILE A 40 -11.31 -1.91 -3.01
N ARG A 41 -11.81 -0.75 -3.44
CA ARG A 41 -11.05 0.22 -4.24
C ARG A 41 -10.57 1.34 -3.32
N GLU A 42 -9.25 1.48 -3.28
CA GLU A 42 -8.53 2.08 -2.17
C GLU A 42 -7.73 3.29 -2.59
N LEU A 43 -7.85 4.38 -1.84
CA LEU A 43 -7.02 5.55 -2.08
C LEU A 43 -5.59 5.23 -1.65
N VAL A 44 -4.66 5.30 -2.61
CA VAL A 44 -3.24 5.26 -2.29
C VAL A 44 -2.76 6.71 -2.13
N ASP A 45 -2.36 7.07 -0.92
CA ASP A 45 -2.10 8.45 -0.54
C ASP A 45 -0.71 8.60 0.08
N THR A 46 0.16 9.36 -0.58
CA THR A 46 1.50 9.65 -0.07
C THR A 46 1.51 10.68 1.05
N GLY A 47 0.43 11.45 1.21
CA GLY A 47 0.26 12.44 2.27
C GLY A 47 -0.31 11.88 3.56
N GLU A 48 -0.78 10.63 3.56
CA GLU A 48 -1.37 9.99 4.74
C GLU A 48 -0.35 9.15 5.50
N GLU A 49 -0.22 9.47 6.78
CA GLU A 49 0.76 8.87 7.70
C GLU A 49 0.37 7.46 8.16
N LEU A 50 -0.89 7.08 7.95
CA LEU A 50 -1.47 5.83 8.43
C LEU A 50 -2.20 5.10 7.30
N ASN A 51 -2.23 3.77 7.38
CA ASN A 51 -3.25 3.01 6.67
C ASN A 51 -4.54 3.03 7.49
N ILE A 52 -5.66 3.36 6.85
CA ILE A 52 -6.97 3.51 7.51
C ILE A 52 -7.93 2.49 6.94
N LEU A 53 -8.63 1.77 7.81
CA LEU A 53 -9.73 0.87 7.44
C LEU A 53 -11.02 1.33 8.14
N PRO A 54 -12.11 1.60 7.41
CA PRO A 54 -13.40 1.96 8.02
C PRO A 54 -13.93 0.80 8.85
N GLU A 55 -14.50 1.10 10.02
CA GLU A 55 -15.13 0.11 10.92
C GLU A 55 -16.20 -0.72 10.19
N LYS A 56 -16.90 -0.12 9.24
CA LYS A 56 -17.90 -0.80 8.41
C LYS A 56 -17.31 -1.93 7.55
N ILE A 57 -16.07 -1.81 7.10
CA ILE A 57 -15.38 -2.86 6.34
C ILE A 57 -14.76 -3.85 7.33
N ALA A 58 -14.05 -3.36 8.34
CA ALA A 58 -13.44 -4.19 9.37
C ALA A 58 -14.43 -5.14 10.06
N SER A 59 -15.68 -4.71 10.27
CA SER A 59 -16.74 -5.53 10.89
C SER A 59 -17.23 -6.70 10.03
N LYS A 60 -16.96 -6.70 8.72
CA LYS A 60 -17.36 -7.76 7.78
C LYS A 60 -16.30 -8.84 7.61
N SER A 61 -15.06 -8.51 7.97
CA SER A 61 -13.91 -9.38 7.85
C SER A 61 -13.49 -9.92 9.22
N PRO A 62 -13.08 -11.19 9.33
CA PRO A 62 -12.58 -11.74 10.59
C PRO A 62 -11.16 -11.22 10.87
N LEU A 63 -11.06 -9.97 11.33
CA LEU A 63 -9.81 -9.31 11.68
C LEU A 63 -9.49 -9.46 13.16
N THR A 64 -8.24 -9.80 13.47
CA THR A 64 -7.72 -9.73 14.83
C THR A 64 -7.41 -8.28 15.14
N THR A 65 -8.05 -7.72 16.17
CA THR A 65 -7.97 -6.29 16.46
C THR A 65 -7.57 -6.02 17.92
N ILE A 66 -6.74 -4.99 18.09
CA ILE A 66 -6.38 -4.41 19.39
C ILE A 66 -7.21 -3.15 19.56
N LYS A 67 -8.00 -3.06 20.63
CA LYS A 67 -8.81 -1.87 20.90
C LYS A 67 -7.93 -0.67 21.21
N LEU A 68 -8.26 0.47 20.61
CA LEU A 68 -7.62 1.76 20.83
C LEU A 68 -8.69 2.81 21.09
N ASN A 69 -8.28 3.96 21.63
CA ASN A 69 -9.13 5.13 21.74
C ASN A 69 -8.29 6.36 21.46
N MET A 70 -8.20 6.71 20.18
CA MET A 70 -7.39 7.83 19.71
C MET A 70 -8.17 8.64 18.69
N ASN A 71 -7.72 9.87 18.47
CA ASN A 71 -8.31 10.78 17.52
C ASN A 71 -7.22 11.29 16.59
N LEU A 72 -7.40 11.09 15.28
CA LEU A 72 -6.56 11.67 14.25
C LEU A 72 -7.13 13.02 13.85
N ARG A 73 -6.28 14.05 13.82
CA ARG A 73 -6.68 15.40 13.42
C ARG A 73 -6.09 15.71 12.06
N GLY A 74 -6.95 15.96 11.07
CA GLY A 74 -6.52 16.41 9.75
C GLY A 74 -6.17 17.90 9.72
N ILE A 75 -5.53 18.32 8.64
CA ILE A 75 -5.06 19.71 8.43
C ILE A 75 -6.23 20.71 8.51
N GLY A 76 -7.41 20.32 8.04
CA GLY A 76 -8.64 21.13 8.13
C GLY A 76 -9.28 21.19 9.52
N GLY A 77 -8.65 20.61 10.55
CA GLY A 77 -9.17 20.57 11.92
C GLY A 77 -10.25 19.51 12.19
N HIS A 78 -10.69 18.79 11.16
CA HIS A 78 -11.57 17.64 11.33
C HIS A 78 -10.88 16.55 12.15
N THR A 79 -11.69 15.81 12.91
CA THR A 79 -11.18 14.75 13.79
C THR A 79 -11.85 13.42 13.41
N THR A 80 -11.03 12.39 13.25
CA THR A 80 -11.44 11.01 12.96
C THR A 80 -11.08 10.14 14.14
N SER A 81 -12.06 9.44 14.71
CA SER A 81 -11.82 8.54 15.84
C SER A 81 -11.28 7.19 15.38
N LEU A 82 -10.11 6.82 15.89
CA LEU A 82 -9.48 5.51 15.71
C LEU A 82 -9.81 4.63 16.91
N VAL A 83 -10.45 3.49 16.65
CA VAL A 83 -11.04 2.63 17.69
C VAL A 83 -10.35 1.29 17.84
N ALA A 84 -9.52 0.91 16.87
CA ALA A 84 -8.71 -0.29 16.95
C ALA A 84 -7.52 -0.23 15.98
N LEU A 85 -6.59 -1.16 16.15
CA LEU A 85 -5.53 -1.50 15.22
C LEU A 85 -5.69 -2.97 14.82
N SER A 86 -5.65 -3.24 13.52
CA SER A 86 -5.59 -4.59 12.95
C SER A 86 -4.18 -4.82 12.43
N GLU A 87 -3.41 -5.65 13.12
CA GLU A 87 -2.04 -5.98 12.73
C GLU A 87 -2.00 -7.19 11.80
N PHE A 88 -1.04 -7.21 10.88
CA PHE A 88 -0.77 -8.31 9.94
C PHE A 88 -2.00 -8.74 9.13
N THR A 89 -2.83 -7.77 8.73
CA THR A 89 -4.04 -8.03 7.96
C THR A 89 -3.64 -8.57 6.59
N PRO A 90 -4.00 -9.83 6.25
CA PRO A 90 -3.67 -10.39 4.94
C PRO A 90 -4.50 -9.68 3.88
N ILE A 91 -3.82 -9.23 2.83
CA ILE A 91 -4.45 -8.64 1.66
C ILE A 91 -3.92 -9.26 0.38
N ILE A 92 -4.74 -9.21 -0.66
CA ILE A 92 -4.36 -9.59 -2.02
C ILE A 92 -4.45 -8.35 -2.89
N LEU A 93 -3.35 -8.00 -3.56
CA LEU A 93 -3.31 -6.90 -4.51
C LEU A 93 -4.00 -7.29 -5.82
N ALA A 94 -4.40 -6.32 -6.64
CA ALA A 94 -4.96 -6.58 -7.97
C ALA A 94 -4.04 -7.43 -8.88
N SER A 95 -2.73 -7.44 -8.61
CA SER A 95 -1.75 -8.31 -9.28
C SER A 95 -1.86 -9.79 -8.89
N GLY A 96 -2.61 -10.12 -7.84
CA GLY A 96 -2.68 -11.45 -7.23
C GLY A 96 -1.61 -11.70 -6.16
N GLU A 97 -0.73 -10.73 -5.89
CA GLU A 97 0.27 -10.84 -4.84
C GLU A 97 -0.36 -10.73 -3.45
N GLU A 98 0.06 -11.63 -2.55
CA GLU A 98 -0.35 -11.61 -1.14
C GLU A 98 0.66 -10.83 -0.30
N THR A 99 0.17 -9.90 0.52
CA THR A 99 0.98 -9.14 1.48
C THR A 99 0.21 -8.94 2.80
N GLN A 100 0.86 -8.38 3.81
CA GLN A 100 0.28 -8.10 5.11
C GLN A 100 0.38 -6.61 5.43
N ILE A 101 -0.71 -6.02 5.91
CA ILE A 101 -0.78 -4.59 6.22
C ILE A 101 -1.33 -4.38 7.63
N ASN A 102 -0.76 -3.40 8.33
CA ASN A 102 -1.31 -2.89 9.57
C ASN A 102 -2.31 -1.77 9.28
N PHE A 103 -3.53 -1.87 9.79
CA PHE A 103 -4.60 -0.88 9.59
C PHE A 103 -5.08 -0.29 10.91
N PHE A 104 -5.19 1.04 10.97
CA PHE A 104 -5.99 1.70 11.99
C PHE A 104 -7.47 1.66 11.60
N ILE A 105 -8.31 1.14 12.50
CA ILE A 105 -9.75 1.08 12.30
C ILE A 105 -10.38 2.40 12.72
N ALA A 106 -10.99 3.08 11.77
CA ALA A 106 -11.60 4.39 11.95
C ALA A 106 -13.12 4.34 11.95
N LYS A 107 -13.75 5.11 12.84
CA LYS A 107 -15.19 5.30 12.88
C LYS A 107 -15.66 6.40 11.94
N GLY A 108 -16.89 6.24 11.44
CA GLY A 108 -17.56 7.22 10.60
C GLY A 108 -17.42 6.95 9.10
N SER A 109 -17.83 7.92 8.30
CA SER A 109 -17.78 7.86 6.83
C SER A 109 -16.40 8.28 6.34
N VAL A 110 -15.43 7.39 6.48
CA VAL A 110 -14.07 7.57 5.96
C VAL A 110 -13.82 6.61 4.81
N HIS A 111 -12.95 7.00 3.89
CA HIS A 111 -12.41 6.07 2.90
C HIS A 111 -11.38 5.18 3.57
N THR A 112 -11.26 3.97 3.06
CA THR A 112 -10.07 3.18 3.32
C THR A 112 -8.90 3.84 2.58
N VAL A 113 -7.74 3.85 3.22
CA VAL A 113 -6.55 4.55 2.75
C VAL A 113 -5.33 3.65 2.93
N LEU A 114 -4.51 3.58 1.90
CA LEU A 114 -3.17 3.02 1.92
C LEU A 114 -2.17 4.16 1.94
N GLY A 115 -1.64 4.43 3.13
CA GLY A 115 -0.75 5.55 3.41
C GLY A 115 0.72 5.19 3.23
N ARG A 116 1.60 6.07 3.72
CA ARG A 116 3.06 5.88 3.71
C ARG A 116 3.54 4.53 4.24
N PRO A 117 2.97 3.96 5.33
CA PRO A 117 3.44 2.67 5.82
C PRO A 117 3.31 1.55 4.76
N PHE A 118 2.19 1.48 4.05
CA PHE A 118 2.03 0.51 2.95
C PHE A 118 3.03 0.75 1.81
N LEU A 119 3.22 2.02 1.43
CA LEU A 119 4.13 2.40 0.36
C LEU A 119 5.58 2.02 0.65
N GLU A 120 6.03 2.29 1.88
CA GLU A 120 7.39 2.01 2.36
C GLU A 120 7.63 0.50 2.47
N GLU A 121 6.70 -0.26 3.05
CA GLU A 121 6.84 -1.71 3.24
C GLU A 121 6.84 -2.50 1.92
N ASN A 122 6.15 -2.01 0.89
CA ASN A 122 6.03 -2.69 -0.40
C ASN A 122 6.96 -2.09 -1.48
N ASN A 123 7.95 -1.27 -1.09
CA ASN A 123 8.90 -0.61 -1.99
C ASN A 123 8.23 0.09 -3.18
N ILE A 124 7.07 0.71 -2.93
CA ILE A 124 6.31 1.38 -3.98
C ILE A 124 7.04 2.66 -4.38
N ARG A 125 7.30 2.80 -5.68
CA ARG A 125 7.94 3.96 -6.28
C ARG A 125 6.91 4.79 -7.01
N LEU A 126 7.06 6.10 -6.88
CA LEU A 126 6.23 7.08 -7.56
C LEU A 126 7.06 7.68 -8.70
N GLU A 127 6.60 7.46 -9.92
CA GLU A 127 7.31 7.79 -11.15
C GLU A 127 6.49 8.76 -12.00
N LEU A 128 7.12 9.85 -12.45
CA LEU A 128 6.52 10.77 -13.41
C LEU A 128 6.75 10.26 -14.83
N SER A 129 5.70 9.72 -15.45
CA SER A 129 5.72 9.30 -16.84
C SER A 129 5.30 10.41 -17.78
N HIS A 130 6.13 10.63 -18.80
CA HIS A 130 5.86 11.58 -19.88
C HIS A 130 4.57 11.29 -20.68
N LYS A 131 4.02 10.07 -20.61
CA LYS A 131 2.80 9.67 -21.35
C LYS A 131 1.57 9.51 -20.47
N GLN A 132 1.75 9.16 -19.19
CA GLN A 132 0.65 8.73 -18.32
C GLN A 132 0.51 9.60 -17.06
N GLY A 133 1.36 10.62 -16.88
CA GLY A 133 1.39 11.40 -15.64
C GLY A 133 2.09 10.64 -14.52
N GLU A 134 1.68 10.87 -13.27
CA GLU A 134 2.23 10.14 -12.13
C GLU A 134 1.74 8.69 -12.10
N ILE A 135 2.68 7.77 -11.94
CA ILE A 135 2.46 6.33 -11.89
C ILE A 135 3.06 5.79 -10.60
N MET A 136 2.37 4.85 -9.94
CA MET A 136 2.98 4.02 -8.90
C MET A 136 3.39 2.66 -9.45
N SER A 137 4.62 2.25 -9.13
CA SER A 137 5.23 0.98 -9.53
C SER A 137 5.75 0.21 -8.32
N TYR A 138 5.75 -1.12 -8.39
CA TYR A 138 6.43 -1.99 -7.43
C TYR A 138 7.57 -2.75 -8.10
N GLN A 139 8.65 -3.02 -7.35
CA GLN A 139 9.77 -3.84 -7.78
C GLN A 139 9.75 -5.15 -7.02
N GLU A 140 9.81 -6.28 -7.72
CA GLU A 140 10.08 -7.56 -7.06
C GLU A 140 11.45 -7.48 -6.35
N PRO A 141 11.57 -8.02 -5.12
CA PRO A 141 12.89 -8.34 -4.59
C PRO A 141 13.51 -9.37 -5.56
N TYR A 142 14.72 -9.07 -6.06
CA TYR A 142 15.41 -9.88 -7.07
C TYR A 142 15.32 -11.39 -6.79
N GLY A 143 14.56 -12.11 -7.61
CA GLY A 143 14.58 -13.57 -7.73
C GLY A 143 13.98 -14.34 -6.55
N ARG A 144 12.80 -14.92 -6.75
CA ARG A 144 12.43 -16.20 -6.15
C ARG A 144 12.77 -17.34 -7.10
#